data_AF-A0A923TN48-F1
#
_entry.id   AF-A0A923TN48-F1
#
_cell.length_a   1.000
_cell.length_b   1.000
_cell.length_c   1.000
_cell.angle_alpha   90.00
_cell.angle_beta   90.00
_cell.angle_gamma   90.00
#
_symmetry.space_group_name_H-M   'P 1'
#
loop_
_entity.id
_entity.type
_entity.pdbx_description
1 polymer ?
#
loop_
_entity_poly.entity_id
_entity_poly.type
_entity_poly.pdbx_seq_one_letter_code
_entity_poly.pdbx_strand_id
1 'polypeptide(L)'
;MNHLLRICPTLCALVLTACASSPAPSKLDNTQIRDEIVQTGPAEYRLTAYGAEVHEAAQVTRAFEARAVKLCAPGVAKHAPVKAEPYQYDTGVSTAVGTAGSPTATHNAFKATGMVTCTGK
;
A
#
# COMPACT_ATOMS: atom_id res chain seq x y z
N MET A 1 26.83 -43.53 -40.43
CA MET A 1 26.50 -42.60 -41.53
C MET A 1 25.20 -43.10 -42.16
N ASN A 2 24.10 -42.34 -42.05
CA ASN A 2 23.00 -42.23 -43.02
C ASN A 2 21.78 -41.50 -42.40
N HIS A 3 21.80 -40.19 -42.63
CA HIS A 3 20.75 -39.34 -43.20
C HIS A 3 19.23 -39.64 -43.12
N LEU A 4 18.52 -38.49 -43.02
CA LEU A 4 17.15 -38.13 -43.46
C LEU A 4 16.07 -38.20 -42.37
N LEU A 5 15.69 -37.09 -41.71
CA LEU A 5 14.90 -35.90 -42.13
C LEU A 5 13.45 -36.15 -42.61
N ARG A 6 12.52 -35.60 -41.80
CA ARG A 6 11.20 -34.99 -42.08
C ARG A 6 10.08 -35.85 -42.68
N ILE A 7 8.90 -35.78 -42.05
CA ILE A 7 7.65 -35.18 -42.57
C ILE A 7 6.72 -34.85 -41.37
N CYS A 8 6.24 -33.61 -41.34
CA CYS A 8 5.13 -33.03 -40.54
C CYS A 8 3.82 -33.23 -41.38
N PRO A 9 2.56 -32.97 -40.94
CA PRO A 9 1.97 -32.57 -39.66
C PRO A 9 0.83 -33.57 -39.27
N THR A 10 0.05 -33.39 -38.20
CA THR A 10 -1.32 -32.85 -38.26
C THR A 10 -1.91 -32.84 -36.85
N LEU A 11 -2.60 -31.75 -36.56
CA LEU A 11 -3.39 -31.39 -35.39
C LEU A 11 -4.10 -32.56 -34.66
N CYS A 12 -4.07 -32.54 -33.33
CA CYS A 12 -5.32 -32.51 -32.58
C CYS A 12 -5.13 -31.86 -31.21
N ALA A 13 -6.00 -30.91 -30.92
CA ALA A 13 -6.07 -30.13 -29.72
C ALA A 13 -6.15 -30.97 -28.45
N LEU A 14 -5.40 -30.56 -27.42
CA LEU A 14 -5.81 -30.69 -26.03
C LEU A 14 -5.29 -29.46 -25.30
N VAL A 15 -6.01 -28.37 -25.51
CA VAL A 15 -6.00 -27.18 -24.64
C VAL A 15 -6.65 -27.61 -23.33
N LEU A 16 -5.90 -28.31 -22.48
CA LEU A 16 -6.26 -28.45 -21.08
C LEU A 16 -5.71 -27.22 -20.36
N THR A 17 -6.51 -26.16 -20.48
CA THR A 17 -6.82 -25.20 -19.41
C THR A 17 -5.81 -25.20 -18.27
N ALA A 18 -4.70 -24.50 -18.47
CA ALA A 18 -4.11 -23.76 -17.37
C ALA A 18 -5.23 -22.84 -16.87
N CYS A 19 -5.82 -23.16 -15.72
CA CYS A 19 -6.47 -22.16 -14.90
C CYS A 19 -5.34 -21.22 -14.51
N ALA A 20 -5.05 -20.26 -15.39
CA ALA A 20 -4.19 -19.14 -15.09
C ALA A 20 -4.85 -18.49 -13.89
N SER A 21 -4.25 -18.77 -12.74
CA SER A 21 -4.22 -17.94 -11.56
C SER A 21 -4.70 -16.53 -11.90
N SER A 22 -5.93 -16.20 -11.50
CA SER A 22 -6.24 -14.81 -11.23
C SER A 22 -5.15 -14.37 -10.25
N PRO A 23 -4.26 -13.43 -10.60
CA PRO A 23 -3.39 -12.86 -9.59
C PRO A 23 -4.33 -12.32 -8.52
N ALA A 24 -4.23 -12.87 -7.31
CA ALA A 24 -4.74 -12.17 -6.14
C ALA A 24 -4.24 -10.73 -6.27
N PRO A 25 -5.10 -9.71 -6.08
CA PRO A 25 -4.69 -8.33 -6.27
C PRO A 25 -3.37 -8.13 -5.55
N SER A 26 -2.35 -7.77 -6.32
CA SER A 26 -0.95 -7.67 -5.87
C SER A 26 -0.97 -7.01 -4.50
N LYS A 27 -0.54 -7.74 -3.46
CA LYS A 27 -0.44 -7.20 -2.10
C LYS A 27 0.28 -5.87 -2.22
N LEU A 28 -0.46 -4.77 -2.10
CA LEU A 28 0.10 -3.45 -2.31
C LEU A 28 1.16 -3.25 -1.25
N ASP A 29 2.35 -2.92 -1.72
CA ASP A 29 3.52 -2.79 -0.89
C ASP A 29 3.37 -1.57 0.02
N ASN A 30 3.91 -1.67 1.24
CA ASN A 30 3.86 -0.58 2.21
C ASN A 30 4.48 0.73 1.66
N THR A 31 5.29 0.68 0.60
CA THR A 31 5.82 1.86 -0.12
C THR A 31 4.74 2.78 -0.70
N GLN A 32 3.52 2.32 -0.89
CA GLN A 32 2.42 3.15 -1.39
C GLN A 32 1.59 3.82 -0.28
N ILE A 33 1.90 3.53 0.99
CA ILE A 33 1.28 4.19 2.15
C ILE A 33 2.01 5.50 2.39
N ARG A 34 1.26 6.61 2.43
CA ARG A 34 1.83 7.95 2.65
C ARG A 34 2.05 8.16 4.14
N ASP A 35 3.19 8.71 4.52
CA ASP A 35 3.50 9.07 5.91
C ASP A 35 3.51 10.59 6.09
N GLU A 36 3.10 11.05 7.26
CA GLU A 36 3.31 12.40 7.78
C GLU A 36 4.04 12.31 9.12
N ILE A 37 5.12 13.07 9.28
CA ILE A 37 5.93 13.09 10.50
C ILE A 37 6.09 14.53 10.94
N VAL A 38 5.63 14.82 12.15
CA VAL A 38 5.74 16.14 12.78
C VAL A 38 6.55 15.99 14.06
N GLN A 39 7.69 16.67 14.15
CA GLN A 39 8.45 16.72 15.40
C GLN A 39 7.71 17.61 16.41
N THR A 40 7.40 17.06 17.58
CA THR A 40 6.66 17.76 18.64
C THR A 40 7.55 18.15 19.82
N GLY A 41 8.75 17.56 19.90
CA GLY A 41 9.71 17.82 20.95
C GLY A 41 11.08 17.20 20.65
N PRO A 42 12.06 17.32 21.56
CA PRO A 42 13.33 16.62 21.45
C PRO A 42 13.11 15.11 21.39
N ALA A 43 13.49 14.49 20.27
CA ALA A 43 13.32 13.06 20.01
C ALA A 43 11.85 12.55 20.08
N GLU A 44 10.86 13.44 19.97
CA GLU A 44 9.43 13.10 19.97
C GLU A 44 8.78 13.51 18.65
N TYR A 45 8.01 12.59 18.07
CA TYR A 45 7.40 12.75 16.76
C TYR A 45 5.96 12.26 16.79
N ARG A 46 5.05 13.06 16.24
CA ARG A 46 3.74 12.57 15.82
C ARG A 46 3.88 11.98 14.42
N LEU A 47 3.63 10.68 14.30
CA LEU A 47 3.63 9.96 13.04
C LEU A 47 2.19 9.62 12.66
N THR A 48 1.85 9.84 11.40
CA THR A 48 0.60 9.34 10.80
C THR A 48 0.90 8.60 9.51
N ALA A 49 0.44 7.35 9.40
CA ALA A 49 0.43 6.60 8.15
C ALA A 49 -0.97 6.64 7.53
N TYR A 50 -1.07 6.93 6.24
CA TYR A 50 -2.32 7.05 5.48
C TYR A 50 -2.35 6.02 4.35
N GLY A 51 -3.24 5.04 4.48
CA GLY A 51 -3.58 4.11 3.39
C GLY A 51 -4.77 4.62 2.58
N ALA A 52 -4.67 4.53 1.25
CA ALA A 52 -5.80 4.68 0.33
C ALA A 52 -6.79 3.49 0.40
N GLU A 53 -7.92 3.58 -0.32
CA GLU A 53 -9.03 2.61 -0.36
C GLU A 53 -8.63 1.14 -0.45
N VAL A 54 -7.58 0.88 -1.21
CA VAL A 54 -7.05 -0.46 -1.49
C VAL A 54 -6.21 -1.06 -0.36
N HIS A 55 -5.96 -0.32 0.72
CA HIS A 55 -5.18 -0.79 1.87
C HIS A 55 -6.10 -1.22 3.02
N GLU A 56 -5.83 -2.39 3.56
CA GLU A 56 -6.49 -2.87 4.77
C GLU A 56 -5.96 -2.15 6.03
N ALA A 57 -6.80 -2.03 7.06
CA ALA A 57 -6.42 -1.44 8.35
C ALA A 57 -5.12 -2.05 8.92
N ALA A 58 -4.98 -3.38 8.82
CA ALA A 58 -3.79 -4.09 9.30
C ALA A 58 -2.52 -3.74 8.48
N GLN A 59 -2.65 -3.41 7.19
CA GLN A 59 -1.51 -2.94 6.39
C GLN A 59 -1.06 -1.55 6.85
N VAL A 60 -2.00 -0.65 7.11
CA VAL A 60 -1.70 0.71 7.58
C VAL A 60 -1.07 0.71 8.98
N THR A 61 -1.55 -0.14 9.91
CA THR A 61 -0.89 -0.34 11.21
C THR A 61 0.55 -0.84 11.06
N ARG A 62 0.78 -1.87 10.23
CA ARG A 62 2.14 -2.39 10.01
C ARG A 62 3.07 -1.36 9.37
N ALA A 63 2.55 -0.53 8.48
CA ALA A 63 3.33 0.56 7.87
C ALA A 63 3.73 1.62 8.92
N PHE A 64 2.81 1.99 9.82
CA PHE A 64 3.13 2.85 10.96
C PHE A 64 4.28 2.29 11.80
N GLU A 65 4.19 1.00 12.20
CA GLU A 65 5.21 0.36 13.03
C GLU A 65 6.58 0.31 12.33
N ALA A 66 6.60 -0.09 11.05
CA ALA A 66 7.82 -0.10 10.24
C ALA A 66 8.43 1.31 10.12
N ARG A 67 7.59 2.35 9.99
CA ARG A 67 8.05 3.73 9.89
C ARG A 67 8.57 4.27 11.22
N ALA A 68 7.94 3.93 12.34
CA ALA A 68 8.42 4.28 13.68
C ALA A 68 9.82 3.71 13.94
N VAL A 69 10.05 2.44 13.57
CA VAL A 69 11.37 1.79 13.65
C VAL A 69 12.40 2.48 12.74
N LYS A 70 12.03 2.82 11.50
CA LYS A 70 12.94 3.53 10.58
C LYS A 70 13.29 4.93 11.06
N LEU A 71 12.35 5.64 11.71
CA LEU A 71 12.54 7.00 12.20
C LEU A 71 13.55 7.07 13.35
N CYS A 72 13.50 6.10 14.27
CA CYS A 72 14.38 6.09 15.44
C CYS A 72 15.61 5.19 15.31
N ALA A 73 15.60 4.23 14.38
CA ALA A 73 16.42 3.01 14.34
C ALA A 73 15.81 1.84 15.16
N PRO A 74 16.14 0.57 14.83
CA PRO A 74 15.63 -0.60 15.56
C PRO A 74 15.98 -0.58 17.05
N GLY A 75 15.01 -0.94 17.90
CA GLY A 75 15.20 -1.07 19.36
C GLY A 75 15.16 0.23 20.16
N VAL A 76 15.09 1.38 19.50
CA VAL A 76 15.07 2.71 20.16
C VAL A 76 13.77 3.49 19.92
N ALA A 77 12.90 3.02 19.02
CA ALA A 77 11.54 3.55 18.88
C ALA A 77 10.66 3.06 20.03
N LYS A 78 10.02 3.99 20.74
CA LYS A 78 8.92 3.71 21.68
C LYS A 78 7.64 4.35 21.19
N HIS A 79 6.57 3.58 21.12
CA HIS A 79 5.22 4.05 20.88
C HIS A 79 4.22 3.10 21.54
N ALA A 80 3.03 3.59 21.87
CA ALA A 80 1.92 2.72 22.28
C ALA A 80 1.43 1.88 21.08
N PRO A 81 0.71 0.76 21.30
CA PRO A 81 0.03 0.06 20.23
C PRO A 81 -0.90 1.01 19.47
N VAL A 82 -0.78 1.05 18.14
CA VAL A 82 -1.62 1.90 17.28
C VAL A 82 -2.55 1.01 16.46
N LYS A 83 -3.80 1.44 16.32
CA LYS A 83 -4.78 0.81 15.42
C LYS A 83 -5.09 1.79 14.30
N ALA A 84 -5.20 1.27 13.08
CA ALA A 84 -5.68 2.08 11.97
C ALA A 84 -7.19 2.30 12.10
N GLU A 85 -7.62 3.53 11.91
CA GLU A 85 -9.01 3.97 11.99
C GLU A 85 -9.52 4.35 10.60
N PRO A 86 -10.79 4.08 10.29
CA PRO A 86 -11.36 4.50 9.02
C PRO A 86 -11.40 6.03 8.94
N TYR A 87 -11.11 6.56 7.76
CA TYR A 87 -11.31 7.97 7.44
C TYR A 87 -11.77 8.11 5.99
N GLN A 88 -12.27 9.29 5.65
CA GLN A 88 -12.63 9.62 4.28
C GLN A 88 -11.74 10.74 3.77
N TYR A 89 -11.34 10.67 2.50
CA TYR A 89 -10.68 11.77 1.81
C TYR A 89 -11.34 12.05 0.48
N ASP A 90 -11.29 13.33 0.11
CA ASP A 90 -11.75 13.82 -1.17
C ASP A 90 -10.54 13.98 -2.10
N THR A 91 -10.61 13.47 -3.32
CA THR A 91 -9.56 13.66 -4.32
C THR A 91 -9.74 14.91 -5.17
N GLY A 92 -10.76 15.73 -4.90
CA GLY A 92 -10.98 17.02 -5.56
C GLY A 92 -10.82 16.90 -7.07
N VAL A 93 -11.74 16.20 -7.74
CA VAL A 93 -11.70 16.12 -9.21
C VAL A 93 -12.10 17.47 -9.77
N SER A 94 -11.15 18.38 -9.93
CA SER A 94 -11.36 19.66 -10.62
C SER A 94 -11.39 19.40 -12.13
N THR A 95 -12.58 19.14 -12.68
CA THR A 95 -12.79 19.25 -14.13
C THR A 95 -12.95 20.73 -14.49
N ALA A 96 -11.85 21.48 -14.49
CA ALA A 96 -11.88 22.85 -14.97
C ALA A 96 -12.00 22.88 -16.50
N VAL A 97 -13.23 22.87 -17.03
CA VAL A 97 -13.75 23.82 -18.03
C VAL A 97 -15.29 23.87 -17.87
N GLY A 98 -15.79 24.81 -17.07
CA GLY A 98 -17.11 25.44 -17.31
C GLY A 98 -18.40 24.68 -16.98
N THR A 99 -18.47 23.82 -15.95
CA THR A 99 -19.78 23.33 -15.46
C THR A 99 -19.80 23.26 -13.94
N ALA A 100 -20.82 23.86 -13.33
CA ALA A 100 -21.01 23.85 -11.88
C ALA A 100 -21.25 22.40 -11.39
N GLY A 101 -20.47 21.98 -10.39
CA GLY A 101 -20.68 20.71 -9.67
C GLY A 101 -19.83 19.55 -10.17
N SER A 102 -18.51 19.60 -10.02
CA SER A 102 -17.71 18.38 -10.08
C SER A 102 -18.03 17.50 -8.86
N PRO A 103 -18.42 16.23 -9.03
CA PRO A 103 -18.67 15.35 -7.90
C PRO A 103 -17.35 15.08 -7.17
N THR A 104 -17.32 15.42 -5.89
CA THR A 104 -16.25 15.03 -4.98
C THR A 104 -16.37 13.52 -4.75
N ALA A 105 -15.44 12.75 -5.31
CA ALA A 105 -15.34 11.33 -5.03
C ALA A 105 -14.80 11.17 -3.61
N THR A 106 -15.67 10.75 -2.69
CA THR A 106 -15.28 10.43 -1.31
C THR A 106 -14.76 9.00 -1.27
N HIS A 107 -13.52 8.84 -0.85
CA HIS A 107 -12.87 7.53 -0.78
C HIS A 107 -12.78 7.06 0.67
N ASN A 108 -13.18 5.80 0.92
CA ASN A 108 -12.93 5.16 2.21
C ASN A 108 -11.45 4.81 2.31
N ALA A 109 -10.87 4.96 3.50
CA ALA A 109 -9.45 4.86 3.70
C ALA A 109 -9.14 4.54 5.16
N PHE A 110 -7.88 4.23 5.47
CA PHE A 110 -7.45 4.00 6.85
C PHE A 110 -6.25 4.86 7.20
N LYS A 111 -6.22 5.38 8.43
CA LYS A 111 -5.08 6.11 8.97
C LYS A 111 -4.66 5.55 10.33
N ALA A 112 -3.37 5.48 10.60
CA ALA A 112 -2.82 5.11 11.89
C ALA A 112 -1.97 6.27 12.42
N THR A 113 -2.37 6.87 13.55
CA THR A 113 -1.67 8.00 14.17
C THR A 113 -1.20 7.64 15.57
N GLY A 114 0.03 8.04 15.91
CA GLY A 114 0.57 7.85 17.25
C GLY A 114 1.78 8.72 17.53
N MET A 115 2.13 8.81 18.80
CA MET A 115 3.39 9.43 19.25
C MET A 115 4.51 8.39 19.23
N VAL A 116 5.63 8.76 18.65
CA VAL A 116 6.87 7.98 18.60
C VAL A 116 7.96 8.77 19.30
N THR A 117 8.56 8.16 20.33
CA THR A 117 9.72 8.71 21.04
C THR A 117 10.95 7.88 20.69
N CYS A 118 12.03 8.53 20.26
CA CYS A 118 13.31 7.88 20.00
C CYS A 118 14.18 7.93 21.25
N THR A 119 14.28 6.84 22.01
CA THR A 119 15.12 6.80 23.22
C THR A 119 16.55 6.37 22.88
N GLY A 120 17.53 7.23 23.14
CA GLY A 120 18.95 6.96 22.88
C GLY A 120 19.60 7.80 21.78
N LYS A 121 18.99 8.93 21.40
CA LYS A 121 19.64 10.00 20.64
C LYS A 121 20.22 11.05 21.58
#